data_AF-E2BLL7-F1
#
_entry.id   AF-E2BLL7-F1
#
_cell.length_a   1.000
_cell.length_b   1.000
_cell.length_c   1.000
_cell.angle_alpha   90.00
_cell.angle_beta   90.00
_cell.angle_gamma   90.00
#
_symmetry.space_group_name_H-M   'P 1'
#
loop_
_entity.id
_entity.type
_entity.pdbx_description
1 polymer ?
#
loop_
_entity_poly.entity_id
_entity_poly.type
_entity_poly.pdbx_seq_one_letter_code
_entity_poly.pdbx_strand_id
1 'polypeptide(L)'
;MPLGYGFCQGSTKTFQLVRCIKEWLFHIIKCGLVPVATVCDQSATNVAAINALIDESNKIYITTNIHTDGFFIRGKKIIPVFDYVHLIKGIRNNLLIRDLWTNTNIKPNEKKKYASWDDIIMAYEIDKFSFLKLRQMPKLTDKHIYIKMIPKMRVKYATQVLSCTVSNFIDVILNFSEGVVKTQHGNITFSETAETTSTILSFFNDLFDSFNGNKGQGLSSILTANSGHISFWKEACNKLKNMQYVEKGTRQIIKKNSPKCLKNWFRNIKAVQEIWNILQDAYYRMLILKHSI
;
A
#
# COMPACT_ATOMS: atom_id res chain seq x y z
N MET A 1 -1.90 4.01 25.23
CA MET A 1 -2.31 5.17 26.05
C MET A 1 -2.75 6.28 25.12
N PRO A 2 -4.03 6.72 25.14
CA PRO A 2 -4.45 7.90 24.40
C PRO A 2 -3.84 9.16 25.03
N LEU A 3 -3.24 10.03 24.20
CA LEU A 3 -2.59 11.28 24.66
C LEU A 3 -3.51 12.51 24.50
N GLY A 4 -4.61 12.39 23.76
CA GLY A 4 -5.58 13.46 23.52
C GLY A 4 -6.78 12.96 22.72
N TYR A 5 -7.89 13.70 22.80
CA TYR A 5 -9.08 13.50 21.98
C TYR A 5 -9.67 14.86 21.60
N GLY A 6 -10.43 14.89 20.50
CA GLY A 6 -11.13 16.08 20.05
C GLY A 6 -12.50 15.70 19.50
N PHE A 7 -13.50 16.53 19.79
CA PHE A 7 -14.85 16.39 19.23
C PHE A 7 -15.02 17.38 18.09
N CYS A 8 -15.70 16.95 17.03
CA CYS A 8 -16.09 17.81 15.92
C CYS A 8 -17.48 17.44 15.43
N GLN A 9 -18.22 18.42 14.92
CA GLN A 9 -19.48 18.18 14.24
C GLN A 9 -19.19 17.82 12.78
N GLY A 10 -19.43 16.57 12.38
CA GLY A 10 -19.11 16.08 11.04
C GLY A 10 -17.61 15.79 10.85
N SER A 11 -17.02 16.24 9.75
CA SER A 11 -15.60 16.05 9.47
C SER A 11 -14.76 17.24 9.94
N THR A 12 -13.65 16.97 10.66
CA THR A 12 -12.66 17.99 11.02
C THR A 12 -12.17 18.73 9.78
N LYS A 13 -12.19 20.07 9.82
CA LYS A 13 -11.63 20.88 8.72
C LYS A 13 -10.11 20.79 8.73
N THR A 14 -9.48 20.83 7.56
CA THR A 14 -8.01 20.71 7.42
C THR A 14 -7.24 21.67 8.33
N PHE A 15 -7.60 22.95 8.36
CA PHE A 15 -6.95 23.95 9.23
C PHE A 15 -7.06 23.60 10.73
N GLN A 16 -8.22 23.11 11.18
CA GLN A 16 -8.41 22.69 12.57
C GLN A 16 -7.54 21.48 12.89
N LEU A 17 -7.49 20.50 11.98
CA LEU A 17 -6.65 19.32 12.14
C LEU A 17 -5.16 19.70 12.24
N VAL A 18 -4.68 20.60 11.38
CA VAL A 18 -3.30 21.13 11.44
C VAL A 18 -3.02 21.76 12.81
N ARG A 19 -3.95 22.58 13.32
CA ARG A 19 -3.82 23.21 14.64
C ARG A 19 -3.73 22.16 15.75
N CYS A 20 -4.63 21.17 15.76
CA CYS A 20 -4.62 20.09 16.76
C CYS A 20 -3.31 19.30 16.72
N ILE A 21 -2.82 18.92 15.54
CA ILE A 21 -1.54 18.19 15.39
C ILE A 21 -0.39 18.99 16.00
N LYS A 22 -0.30 20.30 15.71
CA LYS A 22 0.74 21.17 16.27
C LYS A 22 0.65 21.30 17.79
N GLU A 23 -0.55 21.52 18.32
CA GLU A 23 -0.77 21.67 19.77
C GLU A 23 -0.40 20.37 20.51
N TRP A 24 -0.84 19.21 20.03
CA TRP A 24 -0.52 17.92 20.67
C TRP A 24 0.97 17.61 20.61
N LEU A 25 1.61 17.78 19.45
CA LEU A 25 3.05 17.55 19.31
C LEU A 25 3.87 18.53 20.16
N PHE A 26 3.42 19.78 20.28
CA PHE A 26 4.02 20.76 21.18
C PHE A 26 4.02 20.26 22.64
N HIS A 27 2.88 19.77 23.13
CA HIS A 27 2.77 19.25 24.50
C HIS A 27 3.60 17.98 24.71
N ILE A 28 3.57 17.04 23.75
CA ILE A 28 4.38 15.82 23.77
C ILE A 28 5.87 16.15 23.89
N ILE A 29 6.36 17.09 23.07
CA ILE A 29 7.76 17.54 23.11
C ILE A 29 8.07 18.26 24.43
N LYS A 30 7.14 19.08 24.94
CA LYS A 30 7.31 19.78 26.22
C LYS A 30 7.46 18.80 27.40
N CYS A 31 6.81 17.63 27.33
CA CYS A 31 6.93 16.57 28.32
C CYS A 31 8.24 15.76 28.21
N GLY A 32 9.14 16.09 27.27
CA GLY A 32 10.42 15.41 27.08
C GLY A 32 10.38 14.21 26.14
N LEU A 33 9.22 13.90 25.53
CA LEU A 33 9.13 12.87 24.50
C LEU A 33 9.67 13.40 23.17
N VAL A 34 10.26 12.51 22.36
CA VAL A 34 10.83 12.85 21.05
C VAL A 34 10.01 12.14 19.97
N PRO A 35 8.91 12.75 19.48
CA PRO A 35 8.14 12.16 18.39
C PRO A 35 8.95 12.18 17.10
N VAL A 36 9.14 11.01 16.49
CA VAL A 36 9.87 10.85 15.21
C VAL A 36 8.92 10.84 14.01
N ALA A 37 7.69 10.35 14.21
CA ALA A 37 6.73 10.18 13.12
C ALA A 37 5.28 10.40 13.56
N THR A 38 4.42 10.68 12.59
CA THR A 38 2.95 10.62 12.74
C THR A 38 2.38 9.59 11.78
N VAL A 39 1.27 8.94 12.15
CA VAL A 39 0.57 7.97 11.29
C VAL A 39 -0.88 8.38 11.11
N CYS A 40 -1.39 8.38 9.88
CA CYS A 40 -2.80 8.65 9.60
C CYS A 40 -3.33 7.87 8.38
N ASP A 41 -4.64 7.85 8.19
CA ASP A 41 -5.23 7.31 6.97
C ASP A 41 -5.01 8.23 5.75
N GLN A 42 -5.51 7.81 4.58
CA GLN A 42 -5.41 8.57 3.33
C GLN A 42 -6.61 9.48 3.02
N SER A 43 -7.41 9.83 4.02
CA SER A 43 -8.53 10.74 3.81
C SER A 43 -8.05 12.08 3.25
N ALA A 44 -8.90 12.75 2.47
CA ALA A 44 -8.54 14.00 1.81
C ALA A 44 -8.08 15.07 2.81
N THR A 45 -8.75 15.14 3.97
CA THR A 45 -8.40 16.03 5.08
C THR A 45 -7.02 15.74 5.64
N ASN A 46 -6.69 14.47 5.92
CA ASN A 46 -5.39 14.08 6.47
C ASN A 46 -4.25 14.37 5.49
N VAL A 47 -4.43 14.03 4.21
CA VAL A 47 -3.46 14.34 3.15
C VAL A 47 -3.26 15.86 3.02
N ALA A 48 -4.34 16.64 3.08
CA ALA A 48 -4.25 18.10 3.00
C ALA A 48 -3.55 18.70 4.23
N ALA A 49 -3.79 18.17 5.43
CA ALA A 49 -3.16 18.64 6.66
C ALA A 49 -1.65 18.33 6.68
N ILE A 50 -1.25 17.13 6.26
CA ILE A 50 0.17 16.77 6.10
C ILE A 50 0.86 17.70 5.12
N ASN A 51 0.29 17.90 3.93
CA ASN A 51 0.89 18.80 2.94
C ASN A 51 1.02 20.23 3.51
N ALA A 52 -0.01 20.74 4.19
CA ALA A 52 0.04 22.08 4.80
C ALA A 52 1.16 22.21 5.85
N LEU A 53 1.37 21.19 6.68
CA LEU A 53 2.45 21.17 7.68
C LEU A 53 3.85 21.14 7.03
N ILE A 54 4.00 20.33 5.97
CA ILE A 54 5.25 20.26 5.20
C ILE A 54 5.52 21.58 4.49
N ASP A 55 4.52 22.14 3.81
CA ASP A 55 4.64 23.39 3.05
C ASP A 55 5.00 24.57 3.96
N GLU A 56 4.38 24.65 5.15
CA GLU A 56 4.72 25.66 6.15
C GLU A 56 6.16 25.52 6.65
N SER A 57 6.59 24.28 6.92
CA SER A 57 7.97 24.02 7.34
C SER A 57 8.96 24.39 6.24
N ASN A 58 8.73 23.92 5.00
CA ASN A 58 9.59 24.22 3.87
C ASN A 58 9.68 25.73 3.62
N LYS A 59 8.60 26.52 3.81
CA LYS A 59 8.63 27.99 3.72
C LYS A 59 9.62 28.65 4.67
N ILE A 60 9.73 28.14 5.90
CA ILE A 60 10.68 28.66 6.90
C ILE A 60 12.13 28.33 6.50
N TYR A 61 12.35 27.19 5.85
CA TYR A 61 13.68 26.70 5.45
C TYR A 61 14.06 27.00 3.99
N ILE A 62 13.28 27.78 3.24
CA ILE A 62 13.59 28.21 1.86
C ILE A 62 15.00 28.80 1.78
N THR A 63 15.40 29.57 2.78
CA THR A 63 16.72 30.23 2.85
C THR A 63 17.90 29.26 2.95
N THR A 64 17.64 27.99 3.29
CA THR A 64 18.69 26.94 3.42
C THR A 64 18.77 26.00 2.22
N ASN A 65 17.90 26.17 1.20
CA ASN A 65 17.78 25.27 0.04
C ASN A 65 17.56 23.78 0.40
N ILE A 66 17.04 23.50 1.60
CA ILE A 66 16.70 22.15 2.06
C ILE A 66 15.19 21.96 1.91
N HIS A 67 14.79 21.11 0.96
CA HIS A 67 13.42 20.63 0.86
C HIS A 67 13.26 19.34 1.67
N THR A 68 12.27 19.29 2.55
CA THR A 68 11.96 18.10 3.37
C THR A 68 10.57 17.54 3.04
N ASP A 69 10.44 16.21 3.13
CA ASP A 69 9.14 15.49 3.08
C ASP A 69 8.50 15.33 4.47
N GLY A 70 9.12 15.89 5.50
CA GLY A 70 8.61 15.98 6.88
C GLY A 70 8.36 17.43 7.30
N PHE A 71 7.84 17.62 8.51
CA PHE A 71 7.55 18.93 9.08
C PHE A 71 8.22 19.13 10.43
N PHE A 72 8.40 20.38 10.86
CA PHE A 72 9.11 20.72 12.10
C PHE A 72 8.17 21.29 13.15
N ILE A 73 8.31 20.81 14.39
CA ILE A 73 7.67 21.36 15.58
C ILE A 73 8.75 21.61 16.63
N ARG A 74 8.94 22.87 17.04
CA ARG A 74 10.01 23.30 17.98
C ARG A 74 11.41 22.81 17.58
N GLY A 75 11.74 22.88 16.29
CA GLY A 75 13.02 22.41 15.75
C GLY A 75 13.20 20.89 15.71
N LYS A 76 12.20 20.10 16.10
CA LYS A 76 12.20 18.65 15.96
C LYS A 76 11.50 18.27 14.65
N LYS A 77 12.20 17.51 13.81
CA LYS A 77 11.66 16.97 12.56
C LYS A 77 10.72 15.81 12.86
N ILE A 78 9.57 15.79 12.19
CA ILE A 78 8.54 14.77 12.34
C ILE A 78 8.16 14.28 10.95
N ILE A 79 8.23 12.97 10.78
CA ILE A 79 8.04 12.32 9.48
C ILE A 79 6.61 11.77 9.38
N PRO A 80 5.77 12.29 8.47
CA PRO A 80 4.42 11.77 8.27
C PRO A 80 4.43 10.44 7.51
N VAL A 81 3.68 9.47 8.02
CA VAL A 81 3.50 8.14 7.44
C VAL A 81 2.01 7.87 7.27
N PHE A 82 1.62 7.20 6.20
CA PHE A 82 0.25 6.71 6.03
C PHE A 82 0.09 5.30 6.60
N ASP A 83 -1.08 4.97 7.11
CA ASP A 83 -1.38 3.61 7.56
C ASP A 83 -1.32 2.61 6.38
N TYR A 84 -0.34 1.72 6.41
CA TYR A 84 -0.09 0.69 5.39
C TYR A 84 -1.27 -0.29 5.24
N VAL A 85 -2.04 -0.52 6.30
CA VAL A 85 -3.27 -1.32 6.31
C VAL A 85 -4.35 -0.65 5.44
N HIS A 86 -4.44 0.68 5.49
CA HIS A 86 -5.29 1.44 4.58
C HIS A 86 -4.72 1.54 3.16
N LEU A 87 -3.40 1.56 3.00
CA LEU A 87 -2.76 1.56 1.67
C LEU A 87 -3.09 0.30 0.88
N ILE A 88 -2.94 -0.89 1.47
CA ILE A 88 -3.24 -2.17 0.80
C ILE A 88 -4.73 -2.31 0.47
N LYS A 89 -5.60 -1.81 1.36
CA LYS A 89 -7.05 -1.68 1.09
C LYS A 89 -7.31 -0.75 -0.10
N GLY A 90 -6.54 0.33 -0.23
CA GLY A 90 -6.56 1.24 -1.38
C GLY A 90 -6.20 0.53 -2.69
N ILE A 91 -5.16 -0.32 -2.69
CA ILE A 91 -4.79 -1.12 -3.87
C ILE A 91 -5.97 -1.98 -4.33
N ARG A 92 -6.53 -2.77 -3.41
CA ARG A 92 -7.69 -3.63 -3.72
C ARG A 92 -8.89 -2.82 -4.20
N ASN A 93 -9.25 -1.74 -3.50
CA ASN A 93 -10.42 -0.94 -3.86
C ASN A 93 -10.32 -0.32 -5.26
N ASN A 94 -9.12 0.08 -5.69
CA ASN A 94 -8.92 0.62 -7.02
C ASN A 94 -8.96 -0.48 -8.08
N LEU A 95 -8.34 -1.64 -7.84
CA LEU A 95 -8.39 -2.78 -8.78
C LEU A 95 -9.84 -3.26 -9.04
N LEU A 96 -10.75 -3.16 -8.06
CA LEU A 96 -12.16 -3.54 -8.25
C LEU A 96 -12.84 -2.80 -9.42
N ILE A 97 -12.42 -1.57 -9.72
CA ILE A 97 -13.09 -0.68 -10.68
C ILE A 97 -12.18 -0.15 -11.79
N ARG A 98 -10.88 -0.50 -11.76
CA ARG A 98 -9.82 0.00 -12.64
C ARG A 98 -8.81 -1.10 -12.89
N ASP A 99 -8.13 -1.04 -14.02
CA ASP A 99 -6.96 -1.88 -14.23
C ASP A 99 -5.69 -1.12 -13.79
N LEU A 100 -4.63 -1.87 -13.50
CA LEU A 100 -3.34 -1.32 -13.13
C LEU A 100 -2.34 -1.54 -14.26
N TRP A 101 -1.97 -0.48 -14.95
CA TRP A 101 -0.88 -0.50 -15.93
C TRP A 101 0.46 -0.52 -15.20
N THR A 102 1.33 -1.44 -15.61
CA THR A 102 2.68 -1.65 -15.08
C THR A 102 3.73 -1.35 -16.15
N ASN A 103 4.94 -1.03 -15.72
CA ASN A 103 6.06 -0.65 -16.59
C ASN A 103 5.70 0.52 -17.51
N THR A 104 5.23 1.64 -16.96
CA THR A 104 4.80 2.81 -17.77
C THR A 104 5.91 3.36 -18.68
N ASN A 105 7.17 3.12 -18.36
CA ASN A 105 8.34 3.46 -19.18
C ASN A 105 8.70 2.32 -20.14
N ILE A 106 7.74 1.86 -20.95
CA ILE A 106 8.01 0.85 -21.98
C ILE A 106 8.79 1.45 -23.15
N LYS A 107 9.61 0.60 -23.80
CA LYS A 107 10.16 0.92 -25.12
C LYS A 107 9.01 0.99 -26.15
N PRO A 108 9.17 1.72 -27.27
CA PRO A 108 8.09 1.90 -28.26
C PRO A 108 7.41 0.63 -28.77
N ASN A 109 8.12 -0.51 -28.76
CA ASN A 109 7.64 -1.79 -29.30
C ASN A 109 7.21 -2.80 -28.22
N GLU A 110 7.24 -2.43 -26.94
CA GLU A 110 6.82 -3.32 -25.87
C GLU A 110 5.30 -3.25 -25.64
N LYS A 111 4.67 -4.42 -25.51
CA LYS A 111 3.26 -4.51 -25.18
C LYS A 111 3.02 -3.99 -23.76
N LYS A 112 2.03 -3.12 -23.59
CA LYS A 112 1.59 -2.65 -22.27
C LYS A 112 1.06 -3.82 -21.45
N LYS A 113 1.54 -3.94 -20.22
CA LYS A 113 1.16 -4.99 -19.27
C LYS A 113 0.19 -4.43 -18.22
N TYR A 114 -0.95 -5.09 -18.05
CA TYR A 114 -2.00 -4.65 -17.11
C TYR A 114 -2.32 -5.76 -16.12
N ALA A 115 -2.59 -5.41 -14.87
CA ALA A 115 -3.24 -6.30 -13.92
C ALA A 115 -4.72 -5.93 -13.81
N SER A 116 -5.59 -6.95 -13.76
CA SER A 116 -7.04 -6.79 -13.71
C SER A 116 -7.66 -7.60 -12.57
N TRP A 117 -8.74 -7.07 -11.99
CA TRP A 117 -9.54 -7.82 -11.02
C TRP A 117 -10.27 -9.00 -11.63
N ASP A 118 -10.51 -8.99 -12.95
CA ASP A 118 -11.23 -10.08 -13.62
C ASP A 118 -10.43 -11.38 -13.60
N ASP A 119 -9.09 -11.31 -13.67
CA ASP A 119 -8.24 -12.50 -13.49
C ASP A 119 -8.36 -13.06 -12.07
N ILE A 120 -8.55 -12.21 -11.05
CA ILE A 120 -8.74 -12.66 -9.67
C ILE A 120 -10.10 -13.36 -9.52
N ILE A 121 -11.14 -12.85 -10.19
CA ILE A 121 -12.44 -13.52 -10.26
C ILE A 121 -12.26 -14.89 -10.93
N MET A 122 -11.63 -14.96 -12.09
CA MET A 122 -11.39 -16.21 -12.82
C MET A 122 -10.64 -17.23 -11.96
N ALA A 123 -9.56 -16.81 -11.27
CA ALA A 123 -8.81 -17.67 -10.36
C ALA A 123 -9.71 -18.24 -9.25
N TYR A 124 -10.56 -17.41 -8.66
CA TYR A 124 -11.48 -17.86 -7.62
C TYR A 124 -12.54 -18.83 -8.15
N GLU A 125 -13.10 -18.59 -9.34
CA GLU A 125 -14.07 -19.49 -9.96
C GLU A 125 -13.44 -20.83 -10.32
N ILE A 126 -12.23 -20.83 -10.88
CA ILE A 126 -11.48 -22.06 -11.19
C ILE A 126 -11.29 -22.87 -9.91
N ASP A 127 -10.81 -22.25 -8.84
CA ASP A 127 -10.62 -22.94 -7.56
C ASP A 127 -11.95 -23.47 -6.99
N LYS A 128 -13.01 -22.65 -7.04
CA LYS A 128 -14.35 -22.97 -6.52
C LYS A 128 -15.04 -24.13 -7.25
N PHE A 129 -14.88 -24.20 -8.57
CA PHE A 129 -15.53 -25.20 -9.42
C PHE A 129 -14.56 -26.24 -9.97
N SER A 130 -13.34 -26.33 -9.42
CA SER A 130 -12.38 -27.36 -9.77
C SER A 130 -12.88 -28.75 -9.39
N PHE A 131 -12.35 -29.78 -10.06
CA PHE A 131 -12.56 -31.18 -9.68
C PHE A 131 -11.62 -31.63 -8.55
N LEU A 132 -10.82 -30.73 -7.98
CA LEU A 132 -9.91 -31.05 -6.90
C LEU A 132 -10.70 -31.36 -5.62
N LYS A 133 -10.22 -32.34 -4.86
CA LYS A 133 -10.82 -32.74 -3.58
C LYS A 133 -10.87 -31.59 -2.56
N LEU A 134 -9.88 -30.71 -2.61
CA LEU A 134 -9.75 -29.56 -1.71
C LEU A 134 -9.46 -28.28 -2.50
N ARG A 135 -10.05 -27.18 -2.03
CA ARG A 135 -9.79 -25.81 -2.49
C ARG A 135 -8.32 -25.46 -2.23
N GLN A 136 -7.66 -24.87 -3.22
CA GLN A 136 -6.29 -24.34 -3.13
C GLN A 136 -6.26 -22.95 -2.48
N MET A 137 -7.35 -22.18 -2.59
CA MET A 137 -7.51 -20.86 -1.94
C MET A 137 -8.68 -20.87 -0.93
N PRO A 138 -8.68 -21.75 0.10
CA PRO A 138 -9.84 -21.97 0.97
C PRO A 138 -10.20 -20.77 1.86
N LYS A 139 -9.30 -19.80 2.01
CA LYS A 139 -9.56 -18.55 2.74
C LYS A 139 -10.47 -17.60 1.95
N LEU A 140 -10.48 -17.70 0.62
CA LEU A 140 -11.30 -16.86 -0.22
C LEU A 140 -12.74 -17.36 -0.23
N THR A 141 -13.64 -16.39 -0.28
CA THR A 141 -15.09 -16.58 -0.29
C THR A 141 -15.69 -15.54 -1.21
N ASP A 142 -16.98 -15.63 -1.50
CA ASP A 142 -17.68 -14.63 -2.32
C ASP A 142 -17.51 -13.19 -1.78
N LYS A 143 -17.44 -13.02 -0.44
CA LYS A 143 -17.11 -11.75 0.25
C LYS A 143 -15.72 -11.17 -0.03
N HIS A 144 -14.82 -11.91 -0.67
CA HIS A 144 -13.51 -11.44 -1.11
C HIS A 144 -13.55 -10.90 -2.54
N ILE A 145 -14.44 -11.42 -3.37
CA ILE A 145 -14.33 -11.37 -4.83
C ILE A 145 -15.41 -10.49 -5.46
N TYR A 146 -16.67 -10.70 -5.10
CA TYR A 146 -17.77 -10.00 -5.75
C TYR A 146 -18.03 -8.65 -5.08
N ILE A 147 -17.92 -7.57 -5.85
CA ILE A 147 -17.99 -6.16 -5.39
C ILE A 147 -19.14 -5.89 -4.43
N LYS A 148 -20.33 -6.44 -4.71
CA LYS A 148 -21.55 -6.25 -3.91
C LYS A 148 -21.46 -6.89 -2.51
N MET A 149 -20.62 -7.91 -2.34
CA MET A 149 -20.48 -8.67 -1.11
C MET A 149 -19.25 -8.26 -0.29
N ILE A 150 -18.32 -7.51 -0.88
CA ILE A 150 -17.05 -7.17 -0.22
C ILE A 150 -17.27 -6.18 0.92
N PRO A 151 -16.92 -6.53 2.18
CA PRO A 151 -16.89 -5.58 3.29
C PRO A 151 -15.72 -4.61 3.09
N LYS A 152 -15.94 -3.51 2.33
CA LYS A 152 -14.88 -2.63 1.81
C LYS A 152 -13.90 -2.12 2.87
N MET A 153 -14.34 -1.96 4.12
CA MET A 153 -13.51 -1.44 5.22
C MET A 153 -12.65 -2.49 5.92
N ARG A 154 -12.97 -3.79 5.79
CA ARG A 154 -12.25 -4.86 6.48
C ARG A 154 -11.01 -5.27 5.69
N VAL A 155 -9.83 -4.99 6.26
CA VAL A 155 -8.55 -5.16 5.55
C VAL A 155 -8.20 -6.63 5.33
N LYS A 156 -8.66 -7.53 6.21
CA LYS A 156 -8.53 -8.99 6.05
C LYS A 156 -8.88 -9.45 4.63
N TYR A 157 -9.97 -8.96 4.06
CA TYR A 157 -10.40 -9.36 2.71
C TYR A 157 -9.46 -8.84 1.63
N ALA A 158 -8.86 -7.65 1.82
CA ALA A 158 -7.87 -7.13 0.89
C ALA A 158 -6.56 -7.92 0.93
N THR A 159 -6.04 -8.19 2.13
CA THR A 159 -4.76 -8.90 2.30
C THR A 159 -4.85 -10.37 1.89
N GLN A 160 -6.00 -11.03 2.09
CA GLN A 160 -6.18 -12.42 1.66
C GLN A 160 -6.27 -12.55 0.13
N VAL A 161 -6.85 -11.57 -0.56
CA VAL A 161 -6.88 -11.55 -2.04
C VAL A 161 -5.51 -11.18 -2.60
N LEU A 162 -4.86 -10.15 -2.06
CA LEU A 162 -3.52 -9.70 -2.47
C LEU A 162 -2.44 -10.54 -1.79
N SER A 163 -2.53 -11.87 -1.88
CA SER A 163 -1.62 -12.80 -1.22
C SER A 163 -0.81 -13.64 -2.20
N CYS A 164 0.35 -14.11 -1.74
CA CYS A 164 1.20 -15.04 -2.50
C CYS A 164 0.46 -16.32 -2.89
N THR A 165 -0.49 -16.82 -2.08
CA THR A 165 -1.30 -18.00 -2.43
C THR A 165 -2.12 -17.79 -3.70
N VAL A 166 -2.74 -16.62 -3.86
CA VAL A 166 -3.55 -16.30 -5.05
C VAL A 166 -2.66 -16.11 -6.27
N SER A 167 -1.53 -15.41 -6.10
CA SER A 167 -0.51 -15.26 -7.14
C SER A 167 -0.02 -16.62 -7.64
N ASN A 168 0.47 -17.47 -6.74
CA ASN A 168 0.99 -18.78 -7.11
C ASN A 168 -0.05 -19.66 -7.79
N PHE A 169 -1.32 -19.57 -7.37
CA PHE A 169 -2.40 -20.33 -8.01
C PHE A 169 -2.59 -19.91 -9.48
N ILE A 170 -2.58 -18.60 -9.76
CA ILE A 170 -2.62 -18.08 -11.14
C ILE A 170 -1.39 -18.57 -11.93
N ASP A 171 -0.19 -18.43 -11.36
CA ASP A 171 1.05 -18.85 -12.03
C ASP A 171 1.06 -20.34 -12.37
N VAL A 172 0.61 -21.21 -11.45
CA VAL A 172 0.52 -22.64 -11.69
C VAL A 172 -0.38 -22.93 -12.88
N ILE A 173 -1.55 -22.31 -12.96
CA ILE A 173 -2.47 -22.54 -14.09
C ILE A 173 -1.88 -22.03 -15.41
N LEU A 174 -1.23 -20.86 -15.40
CA LEU A 174 -0.60 -20.31 -16.60
C LEU A 174 0.52 -21.22 -17.13
N ASN A 175 1.36 -21.76 -16.24
CA ASN A 175 2.52 -22.55 -16.63
C ASN A 175 2.20 -24.02 -16.92
N PHE A 176 1.23 -24.62 -16.21
CA PHE A 176 0.94 -26.05 -16.34
C PHE A 176 -0.33 -26.37 -17.13
N SER A 177 -1.13 -25.37 -17.46
CA SER A 177 -2.38 -25.56 -18.20
C SER A 177 -2.59 -24.52 -19.30
N GLU A 178 -1.53 -23.76 -19.64
CA GLU A 178 -1.58 -22.70 -20.66
C GLU A 178 -2.71 -21.69 -20.41
N GLY A 179 -3.10 -21.51 -19.14
CA GLY A 179 -4.20 -20.63 -18.76
C GLY A 179 -5.61 -21.20 -18.94
N VAL A 180 -5.78 -22.45 -19.40
CA VAL A 180 -7.09 -23.08 -19.66
C VAL A 180 -7.35 -24.21 -18.67
N VAL A 181 -8.46 -24.13 -17.94
CA VAL A 181 -8.84 -25.17 -16.97
C VAL A 181 -10.27 -25.63 -17.19
N LYS A 182 -10.47 -26.95 -17.28
CA LYS A 182 -11.81 -27.56 -17.28
C LYS A 182 -12.36 -27.58 -15.86
N THR A 183 -13.53 -27.01 -15.68
CA THR A 183 -14.24 -26.94 -14.40
C THR A 183 -15.62 -27.60 -14.51
N GLN A 184 -16.33 -27.70 -13.38
CA GLN A 184 -17.72 -28.15 -13.35
C GLN A 184 -18.66 -27.26 -14.18
N HIS A 185 -18.28 -26.00 -14.43
CA HIS A 185 -19.04 -25.04 -15.24
C HIS A 185 -18.52 -24.87 -16.67
N GLY A 186 -17.64 -25.78 -17.12
CA GLY A 186 -17.00 -25.72 -18.43
C GLY A 186 -15.58 -25.20 -18.37
N ASN A 187 -15.02 -24.86 -19.53
CA ASN A 187 -13.65 -24.38 -19.61
C ASN A 187 -13.59 -22.90 -19.22
N ILE A 188 -12.68 -22.57 -18.30
CA ILE A 188 -12.33 -21.19 -17.96
C ILE A 188 -10.93 -20.94 -18.50
N THR A 189 -10.77 -19.84 -19.23
CA THR A 189 -9.50 -19.41 -19.81
C THR A 189 -9.09 -18.07 -19.24
N PHE A 190 -7.87 -17.98 -18.72
CA PHE A 190 -7.29 -16.73 -18.27
C PHE A 190 -7.09 -15.75 -19.43
N SER A 191 -7.20 -14.47 -19.12
CA SER A 191 -6.92 -13.41 -20.09
C SER A 191 -5.41 -13.16 -20.21
N GLU A 192 -5.02 -12.38 -21.22
CA GLU A 192 -3.62 -11.93 -21.42
C GLU A 192 -3.04 -11.15 -20.22
N THR A 193 -3.88 -10.67 -19.29
CA THR A 193 -3.44 -9.89 -18.13
C THR A 193 -3.06 -10.76 -16.93
N ALA A 194 -3.39 -12.06 -16.93
CA ALA A 194 -3.25 -12.93 -15.76
C ALA A 194 -1.81 -13.03 -15.22
N GLU A 195 -0.80 -13.13 -16.09
CA GLU A 195 0.62 -13.14 -15.70
C GLU A 195 1.00 -11.87 -14.94
N THR A 196 0.55 -10.72 -15.46
CA THR A 196 0.81 -9.42 -14.84
C THR A 196 0.03 -9.28 -13.54
N THR A 197 -1.22 -9.76 -13.50
CA THR A 197 -2.04 -9.81 -12.29
C THR A 197 -1.32 -10.60 -11.20
N SER A 198 -0.86 -11.82 -11.48
CA SER A 198 -0.11 -12.65 -10.52
C SER A 198 1.13 -11.90 -9.99
N THR A 199 1.96 -11.37 -10.88
CA THR A 199 3.15 -10.59 -10.51
C THR A 199 2.81 -9.43 -9.57
N ILE A 200 1.68 -8.74 -9.81
CA ILE A 200 1.23 -7.63 -8.99
C ILE A 200 0.71 -8.09 -7.62
N LEU A 201 0.01 -9.22 -7.55
CA LEU A 201 -0.44 -9.80 -6.27
C LEU A 201 0.77 -10.15 -5.39
N SER A 202 1.76 -10.83 -5.95
CA SER A 202 3.01 -11.17 -5.25
C SER A 202 3.74 -9.91 -4.77
N PHE A 203 3.91 -8.91 -5.64
CA PHE A 203 4.57 -7.65 -5.28
C PHE A 203 3.90 -6.94 -4.10
N PHE A 204 2.55 -6.84 -4.11
CA PHE A 204 1.84 -6.16 -3.01
C PHE A 204 1.74 -7.01 -1.74
N ASN A 205 1.80 -8.34 -1.83
CA ASN A 205 1.98 -9.22 -0.67
C ASN A 205 3.30 -8.89 0.04
N ASP A 206 4.40 -8.91 -0.71
CA ASP A 206 5.75 -8.67 -0.17
C ASP A 206 5.90 -7.24 0.38
N LEU A 207 5.31 -6.26 -0.33
CA LEU A 207 5.30 -4.89 0.14
C LEU A 207 4.54 -4.74 1.46
N PHE A 208 3.38 -5.40 1.59
CA PHE A 208 2.61 -5.37 2.83
C PHE A 208 3.35 -6.07 3.97
N ASP A 209 3.94 -7.23 3.71
CA ASP A 209 4.71 -7.99 4.71
C ASP A 209 5.91 -7.16 5.21
N SER A 210 6.59 -6.42 4.33
CA SER A 210 7.71 -5.52 4.67
C SER A 210 7.36 -4.39 5.67
N PHE A 211 6.08 -4.10 5.88
CA PHE A 211 5.59 -3.13 6.87
C PHE A 211 4.88 -3.78 8.06
N ASN A 212 4.50 -5.06 7.96
CA ASN A 212 3.74 -5.80 8.96
C ASN A 212 4.56 -6.93 9.63
N GLY A 213 5.87 -6.94 9.40
CA GLY A 213 6.79 -7.92 9.95
C GLY A 213 6.94 -7.85 11.48
N ASN A 214 7.13 -9.01 12.11
CA ASN A 214 7.28 -9.10 13.57
C ASN A 214 8.21 -10.23 14.03
N LYS A 215 8.03 -11.46 13.54
CA LYS A 215 8.85 -12.64 13.88
C LYS A 215 9.07 -13.59 12.70
N GLY A 216 8.70 -13.17 11.49
CA GLY A 216 8.81 -14.00 10.29
C GLY A 216 10.19 -13.94 9.66
N GLN A 217 10.34 -14.62 8.53
CA GLN A 217 11.55 -14.61 7.70
C GLN A 217 11.39 -13.64 6.53
N GLY A 218 12.51 -13.25 5.93
CA GLY A 218 12.52 -12.32 4.80
C GLY A 218 11.88 -10.99 5.16
N LEU A 219 10.94 -10.51 4.33
CA LEU A 219 10.26 -9.22 4.53
C LEU A 219 9.24 -9.24 5.68
N SER A 220 8.89 -10.40 6.21
CA SER A 220 8.00 -10.50 7.40
C SER A 220 8.77 -10.45 8.73
N SER A 221 10.08 -10.19 8.68
CA SER A 221 10.94 -10.00 9.85
C SER A 221 10.89 -8.57 10.38
N ILE A 222 11.52 -8.35 11.53
CA ILE A 222 11.79 -6.99 12.04
C ILE A 222 12.80 -6.31 11.11
N LEU A 223 12.68 -4.99 10.93
CA LEU A 223 13.67 -4.20 10.18
C LEU A 223 14.98 -4.14 10.98
N THR A 224 16.06 -4.55 10.34
CA THR A 224 17.44 -4.43 10.83
C THR A 224 18.37 -4.00 9.68
N ALA A 225 19.60 -3.59 10.00
CA ALA A 225 20.58 -3.18 9.00
C ALA A 225 20.89 -4.30 7.97
N ASN A 226 20.78 -5.56 8.39
CA ASN A 226 21.08 -6.74 7.57
C ASN A 226 19.83 -7.36 6.94
N SER A 227 18.63 -6.84 7.24
CA SER A 227 17.40 -7.37 6.67
C SER A 227 17.23 -6.95 5.20
N GLY A 228 16.53 -7.77 4.41
CA GLY A 228 16.29 -7.49 2.98
C GLY A 228 15.36 -6.32 2.67
N HIS A 229 14.89 -5.57 3.68
CA HIS A 229 13.92 -4.49 3.49
C HIS A 229 14.46 -3.35 2.64
N ILE A 230 15.70 -2.89 2.89
CA ILE A 230 16.26 -1.72 2.21
C ILE A 230 16.47 -1.98 0.71
N SER A 231 16.98 -3.17 0.36
CA SER A 231 17.14 -3.58 -1.03
C SER A 231 15.79 -3.73 -1.73
N PHE A 232 14.85 -4.45 -1.11
CA PHE A 232 13.49 -4.60 -1.62
C PHE A 232 12.79 -3.25 -1.83
N TRP A 233 12.88 -2.32 -0.87
CA TRP A 233 12.26 -1.00 -0.96
C TRP A 233 12.81 -0.13 -2.07
N LYS A 234 14.10 -0.28 -2.43
CA LYS A 234 14.70 0.38 -3.59
C LYS A 234 14.02 -0.08 -4.88
N GLU A 235 13.81 -1.39 -5.03
CA GLU A 235 13.10 -1.96 -6.18
C GLU A 235 11.62 -1.61 -6.17
N ALA A 236 10.96 -1.69 -5.02
CA ALA A 236 9.55 -1.35 -4.86
C ALA A 236 9.28 0.11 -5.23
N CYS A 237 10.16 1.04 -4.84
CA CYS A 237 10.08 2.43 -5.27
C CYS A 237 10.07 2.59 -6.80
N ASN A 238 10.92 1.85 -7.50
CA ASN A 238 11.00 1.88 -8.96
C ASN A 238 9.74 1.27 -9.59
N LYS A 239 9.28 0.13 -9.08
CA LYS A 239 8.02 -0.51 -9.51
C LYS A 239 6.83 0.43 -9.34
N LEU A 240 6.65 1.03 -8.17
CA LEU A 240 5.54 1.95 -7.87
C LEU A 240 5.54 3.21 -8.75
N LYS A 241 6.72 3.77 -9.08
CA LYS A 241 6.84 4.90 -10.01
C LYS A 241 6.37 4.56 -11.42
N ASN A 242 6.54 3.30 -11.81
CA ASN A 242 6.19 2.79 -13.13
C ASN A 242 4.80 2.11 -13.15
N MET A 243 3.93 2.45 -12.21
CA MET A 243 2.56 1.94 -12.12
C MET A 243 1.55 3.07 -12.23
N GLN A 244 0.46 2.83 -12.96
CA GLN A 244 -0.61 3.80 -13.10
C GLN A 244 -1.98 3.11 -13.25
N TYR A 245 -2.98 3.60 -12.53
CA TYR A 245 -4.35 3.15 -12.74
C TYR A 245 -4.94 3.71 -14.04
N VAL A 246 -5.63 2.84 -14.77
CA VAL A 246 -6.33 3.16 -16.01
C VAL A 246 -7.80 2.79 -15.89
N GLU A 247 -8.63 3.39 -16.74
CA GLU A 247 -10.04 3.03 -16.83
C GLU A 247 -10.19 1.55 -17.24
N LYS A 248 -11.14 0.86 -16.61
CA LYS A 248 -11.44 -0.54 -16.95
C LYS A 248 -12.02 -0.61 -18.36
N GLY A 249 -11.56 -1.57 -19.16
CA GLY A 249 -11.98 -1.76 -20.54
C GLY A 249 -11.30 -0.82 -21.53
N THR A 250 -11.46 0.50 -21.39
CA THR A 250 -10.86 1.49 -22.32
C THR A 250 -9.34 1.62 -22.14
N ARG A 251 -8.81 1.26 -20.96
CA ARG A 251 -7.40 1.41 -20.56
C ARG A 251 -6.86 2.83 -20.74
N GLN A 252 -7.75 3.84 -20.69
CA GLN A 252 -7.36 5.25 -20.75
C GLN A 252 -6.76 5.72 -19.43
N ILE A 253 -5.77 6.61 -19.52
CA ILE A 253 -5.08 7.16 -18.36
C ILE A 253 -6.02 8.07 -17.56
N ILE A 254 -6.12 7.79 -16.25
CA ILE A 254 -6.92 8.60 -15.33
C ILE A 254 -6.12 9.84 -14.92
N LYS A 255 -6.41 10.98 -15.54
CA LYS A 255 -5.74 12.26 -15.25
C LYS A 255 -6.30 12.97 -14.01
N LYS A 256 -7.63 13.03 -13.89
CA LYS A 256 -8.32 13.68 -12.76
C LYS A 256 -8.60 12.68 -11.65
N ASN A 257 -8.40 13.08 -10.40
CA ASN A 257 -8.67 12.24 -9.22
C ASN A 257 -7.98 10.86 -9.31
N SER A 258 -6.73 10.85 -9.80
CA SER A 258 -5.93 9.62 -9.84
C SER A 258 -5.74 9.07 -8.42
N PRO A 259 -5.78 7.74 -8.23
CA PRO A 259 -5.67 7.16 -6.90
C PRO A 259 -4.31 7.46 -6.29
N LYS A 260 -4.34 7.93 -5.05
CA LYS A 260 -3.12 8.33 -4.35
C LYS A 260 -2.39 7.17 -3.67
N CYS A 261 -2.98 5.97 -3.63
CA CYS A 261 -2.43 4.82 -2.88
C CYS A 261 -1.04 4.41 -3.35
N LEU A 262 -0.76 4.38 -4.66
CA LEU A 262 0.58 4.08 -5.20
C LEU A 262 1.61 5.14 -4.80
N LYS A 263 1.27 6.43 -4.99
CA LYS A 263 2.12 7.56 -4.61
C LYS A 263 2.40 7.58 -3.11
N ASN A 264 1.40 7.25 -2.30
CA ASN A 264 1.53 7.24 -0.86
C ASN A 264 2.26 5.99 -0.33
N TRP A 265 2.18 4.84 -1.01
CA TRP A 265 3.11 3.73 -0.77
C TRP A 265 4.55 4.14 -1.03
N PHE A 266 4.81 4.83 -2.14
CA PHE A 266 6.14 5.38 -2.44
C PHE A 266 6.61 6.34 -1.35
N ARG A 267 5.76 7.28 -0.92
CA ARG A 267 6.05 8.21 0.19
C ARG A 267 6.32 7.46 1.50
N ASN A 268 5.53 6.44 1.83
CA ASN A 268 5.73 5.62 3.02
C ASN A 268 7.10 4.95 3.04
N ILE A 269 7.53 4.36 1.93
CA ILE A 269 8.85 3.75 1.83
C ILE A 269 9.93 4.79 2.13
N LYS A 270 9.84 5.98 1.54
CA LYS A 270 10.81 7.07 1.78
C LYS A 270 10.79 7.56 3.23
N ALA A 271 9.60 7.77 3.78
CA ALA A 271 9.40 8.15 5.17
C ALA A 271 10.03 7.14 6.14
N VAL A 272 9.77 5.84 5.94
CA VAL A 272 10.32 4.79 6.81
C VAL A 272 11.83 4.63 6.64
N GLN A 273 12.37 4.77 5.43
CA GLN A 273 13.83 4.82 5.22
C GLN A 273 14.46 5.97 6.02
N GLU A 274 13.83 7.13 6.05
CA GLU A 274 14.32 8.28 6.81
C GLU A 274 14.19 8.08 8.32
N ILE A 275 13.05 7.56 8.81
CA ILE A 275 12.85 7.17 10.22
C ILE A 275 13.94 6.18 10.64
N TRP A 276 14.23 5.19 9.79
CA TRP A 276 15.26 4.20 10.07
C TRP A 276 16.64 4.81 10.24
N ASN A 277 17.01 5.76 9.38
CA ASN A 277 18.28 6.48 9.51
C ASN A 277 18.35 7.28 10.82
N ILE A 278 17.30 8.01 11.18
CA ILE A 278 17.23 8.76 12.46
C ILE A 278 17.43 7.82 13.65
N LEU A 279 16.81 6.64 13.62
CA LEU A 279 16.94 5.65 14.69
C LEU A 279 18.32 5.00 14.72
N GLN A 280 18.95 4.76 13.57
CA GLN A 280 20.33 4.28 13.49
C GLN A 280 21.32 5.30 14.08
N ASP A 281 21.15 6.59 13.78
CA ASP A 281 21.96 7.66 14.35
C ASP A 281 21.80 7.77 15.87
N ALA A 282 20.65 7.33 16.40
CA ALA A 282 20.38 7.19 17.82
C ALA A 282 20.72 5.79 18.40
N TYR A 283 21.52 5.00 17.68
CA TYR A 283 22.04 3.67 18.07
C TYR A 283 20.98 2.56 18.24
N TYR A 284 19.76 2.73 17.73
CA TYR A 284 18.78 1.65 17.68
C TYR A 284 19.19 0.61 16.64
N ARG A 285 19.09 -0.68 16.98
CA ARG A 285 19.49 -1.79 16.08
C ARG A 285 18.33 -2.44 15.33
N MET A 286 17.10 -2.14 15.74
CA MET A 286 15.89 -2.78 15.22
C MET A 286 14.73 -1.79 15.19
N LEU A 287 13.85 -1.91 14.20
CA LEU A 287 12.60 -1.16 14.11
C LEU A 287 11.44 -2.11 13.81
N ILE A 288 10.44 -2.11 14.69
CA ILE A 288 9.18 -2.83 14.48
C ILE A 288 8.20 -1.87 13.82
N LEU A 289 7.90 -2.10 12.54
CA LEU A 289 6.98 -1.28 11.76
C LEU A 289 5.52 -1.63 12.01
N LYS A 290 5.27 -2.82 12.54
CA LYS A 290 3.94 -3.23 12.95
C LYS A 290 3.51 -2.40 14.16
N HIS A 291 2.71 -1.38 13.89
CA HIS A 291 2.01 -0.66 14.93
C HIS A 291 0.58 -1.18 14.97
N SER A 292 0.18 -1.73 16.12
CA SER A 292 -1.20 -2.07 16.41
C SER A 292 -2.02 -0.78 16.40
N ILE A 293 -2.83 -0.57 15.37
CA ILE A 293 -4.03 0.25 15.49
C ILE A 293 -5.07 -0.58 16.23
#